data_AF-A0A258HLD0-F1
#
_entry.id   AF-A0A258HLD0-F1
#
_cell.length_a   1.000
_cell.length_b   1.000
_cell.length_c   1.000
_cell.angle_alpha   90.00
_cell.angle_beta   90.00
_cell.angle_gamma   90.00
#
_symmetry.space_group_name_H-M   'P 1'
#
loop_
_entity.id
_entity.type
_entity.pdbx_description
1 polymer ?
#
loop_
_entity_poly.entity_id
_entity_poly.type
_entity_poly.pdbx_seq_one_letter_code
_entity_poly.pdbx_strand_id
1 'polypeptide(L)'
;MALFKKSGLVDASLPKDDRGSGSFDDYVGVLVPKNAKVTIRLANSTPHQGELADLAAEDPESLTTATPARSIDDERVDAPIEVRLFSGRRVSGVVGTVPRGLESIYDEAVRRLDGRGAKPRIPVEVVKTKRNGYRLDLLIGRTK
;
A
#
# COMPACT_ATOMS: atom_id res chain seq x y z
N MET A 1 23.90 -9.92 17.97
CA MET A 1 24.25 -9.10 16.79
C MET A 1 22.98 -8.47 16.25
N ALA A 2 22.86 -7.15 16.31
CA ALA A 2 21.71 -6.44 15.75
C ALA A 2 21.92 -6.30 14.24
N LEU A 3 21.26 -7.16 13.45
CA LEU A 3 21.18 -6.99 12.01
C LEU A 3 20.26 -5.80 11.72
N PHE A 4 20.86 -4.66 11.41
CA PHE A 4 20.16 -3.55 10.78
C PHE A 4 19.57 -4.06 9.46
N LYS A 5 18.28 -4.36 9.48
CA LYS A 5 17.48 -4.62 8.28
C LYS A 5 17.59 -3.35 7.43
N LYS A 6 18.38 -3.38 6.34
CA LYS A 6 18.40 -2.29 5.36
C LYS A 6 16.95 -2.13 4.89
N SER A 7 16.26 -1.09 5.37
CA SER A 7 15.01 -0.63 4.79
C SER A 7 15.37 -0.02 3.44
N GLY A 8 15.64 -0.89 2.47
CA GLY A 8 15.90 -0.50 1.10
C GLY A 8 14.64 0.13 0.54
N LEU A 9 14.82 1.24 -0.17
CA LEU A 9 13.80 1.93 -0.96
C LEU A 9 12.82 2.72 -0.09
N VAL A 10 13.34 3.78 0.53
CA VAL A 10 12.54 4.78 1.25
C VAL A 10 12.83 6.15 0.65
N ASP A 11 11.77 6.86 0.24
CA ASP A 11 11.89 8.17 -0.39
C ASP A 11 12.53 9.17 0.58
N ALA A 12 13.72 9.66 0.23
CA ALA A 12 14.49 10.56 1.08
C ALA A 12 13.84 11.95 1.21
N SER A 13 12.98 12.34 0.26
CA SER A 13 12.27 13.63 0.27
C SER A 13 11.19 13.69 1.35
N LEU A 14 10.66 12.55 1.77
CA LEU A 14 9.64 12.46 2.81
C LEU A 14 10.26 12.41 4.23
N PRO A 15 9.55 12.92 5.25
CA PRO A 15 9.90 12.72 6.65
C PRO A 15 10.12 11.23 6.94
N LYS A 16 11.12 10.90 7.77
CA LYS A 16 11.55 9.51 8.04
C LYS A 16 10.38 8.60 8.46
N ASP A 17 9.43 9.18 9.15
CA ASP A 17 8.28 8.52 9.74
C ASP A 17 7.08 8.41 8.79
N ASP A 18 7.18 8.96 7.57
CA ASP A 18 6.16 8.96 6.52
C ASP A 18 6.65 8.34 5.19
N ARG A 19 7.81 7.67 5.20
CA ARG A 19 8.37 7.03 3.98
C ARG A 19 7.68 5.73 3.60
N GLY A 20 6.71 5.29 4.41
CA GLY A 20 6.12 3.95 4.32
C GLY A 20 7.12 2.84 4.64
N SER A 21 6.70 1.60 4.46
CA SER A 21 7.56 0.43 4.73
C SER A 21 7.10 -0.83 4.01
N GLY A 22 8.05 -1.63 3.57
CA GLY A 22 7.87 -2.99 3.06
C GLY A 22 9.23 -3.63 2.77
N SER A 23 9.27 -4.89 2.37
CA SER A 23 10.52 -5.59 2.07
C SER A 23 10.34 -6.58 0.93
N PHE A 24 11.24 -6.56 -0.06
CA PHE A 24 11.28 -7.60 -1.10
C PHE A 24 11.56 -9.00 -0.55
N ASP A 25 12.25 -9.08 0.59
CA ASP A 25 12.50 -10.35 1.29
C ASP A 25 11.22 -11.05 1.73
N ASP A 26 10.07 -10.37 1.77
CA ASP A 26 8.79 -10.96 2.16
C ASP A 26 8.09 -11.67 0.98
N TYR A 27 8.73 -11.73 -0.20
CA TYR A 27 8.18 -12.26 -1.44
C TYR A 27 9.05 -13.37 -2.06
N VAL A 28 8.45 -14.21 -2.91
CA VAL A 28 9.11 -15.30 -3.64
C VAL A 28 8.66 -15.33 -5.10
N GLY A 29 9.53 -15.83 -5.99
CA GLY A 29 9.22 -15.96 -7.42
C GLY A 29 8.80 -14.63 -8.05
N VAL A 30 7.64 -14.62 -8.72
CA VAL A 30 7.04 -13.43 -9.36
C VAL A 30 6.31 -12.57 -8.31
N LEU A 31 7.07 -12.09 -7.31
CA LEU A 31 6.59 -11.21 -6.24
C LEU A 31 5.36 -11.76 -5.49
N VAL A 32 5.30 -13.08 -5.29
CA VAL A 32 4.23 -13.73 -4.54
C VAL A 32 4.53 -13.60 -3.03
N PRO A 33 3.59 -13.12 -2.20
CA PRO A 33 3.82 -12.96 -0.77
C PRO A 33 4.12 -14.31 -0.11
N LYS A 34 5.13 -14.35 0.77
CA LYS A 34 5.49 -15.58 1.51
C LYS A 34 4.35 -16.06 2.41
N ASN A 35 3.62 -15.15 3.03
CA ASN A 35 2.52 -15.45 3.96
C ASN A 35 1.41 -14.38 3.93
N ALA A 36 0.29 -14.67 4.59
CA ALA A 36 -0.88 -13.79 4.64
C ALA A 36 -0.69 -12.50 5.46
N LYS A 37 0.38 -12.42 6.26
CA LYS A 37 0.69 -11.28 7.14
C LYS A 37 1.59 -10.23 6.47
N VAL A 38 2.03 -10.48 5.24
CA VAL A 38 2.85 -9.52 4.49
C VAL A 38 2.02 -8.28 4.20
N THR A 39 2.52 -7.11 4.61
CA THR A 39 1.86 -5.84 4.38
C THR A 39 2.83 -4.82 3.77
N ILE A 40 2.28 -3.82 3.09
CA ILE A 40 3.02 -2.61 2.68
C ILE A 40 2.36 -1.42 3.35
N ARG A 41 3.11 -0.68 4.15
CA ARG A 41 2.65 0.60 4.70
C ARG A 41 2.85 1.70 3.66
N LEU A 42 1.79 2.46 3.39
CA LEU A 42 1.87 3.60 2.48
C LEU A 42 2.83 4.68 2.97
N ALA A 43 3.43 5.35 2.00
CA ALA A 43 4.16 6.58 2.18
C ALA A 43 3.24 7.79 2.04
N ASN A 44 3.75 8.97 2.42
CA ASN A 44 3.09 10.27 2.25
C ASN A 44 1.63 10.28 2.76
N SER A 45 1.35 9.61 3.88
CA SER A 45 0.01 9.57 4.47
C SER A 45 -0.23 10.73 5.46
N THR A 46 0.81 11.48 5.83
CA THR A 46 0.71 12.62 6.76
C THR A 46 -0.17 13.77 6.25
N PRO A 47 -0.18 14.15 4.95
CA PRO A 47 -1.10 15.20 4.48
C PRO A 47 -2.57 14.73 4.43
N HIS A 48 -2.84 13.43 4.54
CA HIS A 48 -4.16 12.84 4.33
C HIS A 48 -4.82 12.34 5.63
N GLN A 49 -4.44 12.89 6.78
CA GLN A 49 -4.94 12.45 8.09
C GLN A 49 -6.45 12.62 8.26
N GLY A 50 -7.05 13.64 7.66
CA GLY A 50 -8.51 13.83 7.69
C GLY A 50 -9.24 12.67 7.00
N GLU A 51 -8.84 12.37 5.77
CA GLU A 51 -9.41 11.25 5.00
C GLU A 51 -9.20 9.91 5.72
N LEU A 52 -7.99 9.68 6.26
CA LEU A 52 -7.68 8.47 7.01
C LEU A 52 -8.47 8.34 8.31
N ALA A 53 -8.78 9.45 8.98
CA ALA A 53 -9.61 9.45 10.18
C ALA A 53 -11.06 9.08 9.85
N ASP A 54 -11.60 9.61 8.74
CA ASP A 54 -12.94 9.26 8.26
C ASP A 54 -13.02 7.77 7.90
N LEU A 55 -12.01 7.26 7.19
CA LEU A 55 -11.92 5.85 6.82
C LEU A 55 -11.72 4.93 8.02
N ALA A 56 -11.02 5.39 9.07
CA ALA A 56 -10.86 4.64 10.31
C ALA A 56 -12.16 4.49 11.11
N ALA A 57 -13.16 5.33 10.84
CA ALA A 57 -14.49 5.22 11.45
C ALA A 57 -15.41 4.23 10.71
N GLU A 58 -14.99 3.74 9.54
CA GLU A 58 -15.74 2.78 8.74
C GLU A 58 -15.36 1.33 9.07
N ASP A 59 -16.14 0.38 8.56
CA ASP A 59 -15.86 -1.05 8.73
C ASP A 59 -14.56 -1.44 7.99
N PRO A 60 -13.51 -1.89 8.69
CA PRO A 60 -12.23 -2.26 8.08
C PRO A 60 -12.34 -3.34 7.01
N GLU A 61 -13.31 -4.27 7.13
CA GLU A 61 -13.50 -5.35 6.15
C GLU A 61 -14.07 -4.86 4.82
N SER A 62 -14.68 -3.66 4.83
CA SER A 62 -15.23 -3.03 3.64
C SER A 62 -14.19 -2.24 2.84
N LEU A 63 -13.00 -1.98 3.41
CA LEU A 63 -11.97 -1.14 2.83
C LEU A 63 -11.09 -1.92 1.85
N THR A 64 -11.04 -1.45 0.60
CA THR A 64 -10.20 -2.03 -0.45
C THR A 64 -9.58 -0.95 -1.33
N THR A 65 -8.50 -1.25 -2.04
CA THR A 65 -7.91 -0.26 -2.97
C THR A 65 -8.85 0.04 -4.13
N ALA A 66 -8.92 1.31 -4.51
CA ALA A 66 -9.59 1.81 -5.71
C ALA A 66 -8.63 2.14 -6.85
N THR A 67 -7.32 2.21 -6.56
CA THR A 67 -6.28 2.47 -7.56
C THR A 67 -6.00 1.21 -8.39
N PRO A 68 -5.99 1.29 -9.73
CA PRO A 68 -5.59 0.18 -10.60
C PRO A 68 -4.06 -0.01 -10.63
N ALA A 69 -3.60 -1.12 -11.22
CA ALA A 69 -2.19 -1.27 -11.58
C ALA A 69 -1.77 -0.21 -12.60
N ARG A 70 -0.50 0.19 -12.58
CA ARG A 70 0.05 1.12 -13.57
C ARG A 70 0.00 0.55 -14.98
N SER A 71 -0.21 1.45 -15.95
CA SER A 71 0.00 1.17 -17.36
C SER A 71 1.49 1.25 -17.72
N ILE A 72 1.86 0.74 -18.90
CA ILE A 72 3.23 0.81 -19.42
C ILE A 72 3.69 2.27 -19.56
N ASP A 73 2.78 3.19 -19.92
CA ASP A 73 3.09 4.60 -20.05
C ASP A 73 3.39 5.24 -18.68
N ASP A 74 2.65 4.86 -17.63
CA ASP A 74 2.88 5.33 -16.25
C ASP A 74 4.21 4.82 -15.69
N GLU A 75 4.56 3.56 -16.01
CA GLU A 75 5.85 2.97 -15.67
C GLU A 75 7.00 3.72 -16.36
N ARG A 76 6.83 4.14 -17.62
CA ARG A 76 7.86 4.84 -18.41
C ARG A 76 8.20 6.23 -17.87
N VAL A 77 7.22 6.92 -17.27
CA VAL A 77 7.42 8.25 -16.67
C VAL A 77 7.70 8.19 -15.17
N ASP A 78 7.84 6.98 -14.61
CA ASP A 78 8.12 6.76 -13.20
C ASP A 78 7.09 7.45 -12.26
N ALA A 79 5.82 7.44 -12.70
CA ALA A 79 4.74 8.10 -11.96
C ALA A 79 4.52 7.42 -10.60
N PRO A 80 4.38 8.20 -9.51
CA PRO A 80 4.05 7.66 -8.20
C PRO A 80 2.64 7.06 -8.21
N ILE A 81 2.46 5.93 -7.52
CA ILE A 81 1.14 5.30 -7.36
C ILE A 81 0.42 5.97 -6.19
N GLU A 82 -0.50 6.87 -6.50
CA GLU A 82 -1.43 7.44 -5.52
C GLU A 82 -2.53 6.43 -5.19
N VAL A 83 -2.63 6.08 -3.91
CA VAL A 83 -3.61 5.12 -3.43
C VAL A 83 -4.88 5.84 -3.01
N ARG A 84 -6.01 5.38 -3.54
CA ARG A 84 -7.37 5.70 -3.11
C ARG A 84 -8.04 4.42 -2.62
N LEU A 85 -9.06 4.56 -1.78
CA LEU A 85 -9.80 3.43 -1.22
C LEU A 85 -11.25 3.45 -1.67
N PHE A 86 -11.81 2.27 -1.85
CA PHE A 86 -13.25 2.06 -1.79
C PHE A 86 -13.65 1.85 -0.34
N SER A 87 -14.65 2.62 0.10
CA SER A 87 -15.28 2.48 1.40
C SER A 87 -16.80 2.41 1.19
N GLY A 88 -17.32 1.19 1.21
CA GLY A 88 -18.71 0.88 0.87
C GLY A 88 -19.17 1.43 -0.49
N ARG A 89 -19.77 2.63 -0.48
CA ARG A 89 -20.39 3.30 -1.63
C ARG A 89 -19.58 4.46 -2.23
N ARG A 90 -18.46 4.86 -1.61
CA ARG A 90 -17.64 5.98 -2.08
C ARG A 90 -16.22 5.56 -2.41
N VAL A 91 -15.57 6.36 -3.24
CA VAL A 91 -14.12 6.35 -3.44
C VAL A 91 -13.57 7.50 -2.62
N SER A 92 -12.56 7.23 -1.80
CA SER A 92 -11.88 8.22 -0.99
C SER A 92 -11.04 9.18 -1.84
N GLY A 93 -10.62 10.29 -1.24
CA GLY A 93 -9.47 11.05 -1.72
C GLY A 93 -8.19 10.20 -1.75
N VAL A 94 -7.07 10.81 -2.16
CA VAL A 94 -5.75 10.18 -2.02
C VAL A 94 -5.44 10.02 -0.53
N VAL A 95 -5.03 8.83 -0.12
CA VAL A 95 -4.71 8.50 1.28
C VAL A 95 -3.22 8.29 1.54
N GLY A 96 -2.44 8.25 0.46
CA GLY A 96 -0.99 8.08 0.48
C GLY A 96 -0.49 7.54 -0.85
N THR A 97 0.79 7.24 -0.91
CA THR A 97 1.45 6.68 -2.09
C THR A 97 2.09 5.34 -1.76
N VAL A 98 2.20 4.46 -2.76
CA VAL A 98 3.02 3.26 -2.61
C VAL A 98 4.47 3.70 -2.41
N PRO A 99 5.21 3.16 -1.42
CA PRO A 99 6.60 3.55 -1.19
C PRO A 99 7.44 3.31 -2.43
N ARG A 100 8.31 4.27 -2.74
CA ARG A 100 9.22 4.21 -3.89
C ARG A 100 10.03 2.93 -3.85
N GLY A 101 10.14 2.25 -4.98
CA GLY A 101 10.77 0.94 -5.15
C GLY A 101 9.89 -0.26 -4.82
N LEU A 102 8.71 -0.11 -4.20
CA LEU A 102 7.76 -1.20 -3.95
C LEU A 102 6.59 -1.21 -4.95
N GLU A 103 6.60 -0.36 -5.96
CA GLU A 103 5.51 -0.20 -6.93
C GLU A 103 5.25 -1.49 -7.71
N SER A 104 6.30 -2.20 -8.14
CA SER A 104 6.16 -3.47 -8.85
C SER A 104 5.43 -4.54 -8.03
N ILE A 105 5.55 -4.49 -6.70
CA ILE A 105 4.82 -5.43 -5.82
C ILE A 105 3.33 -5.10 -5.81
N TYR A 106 3.00 -3.81 -5.79
CA TYR A 106 1.61 -3.35 -5.90
C TYR A 106 1.00 -3.76 -7.23
N ASP A 107 1.68 -3.44 -8.34
CA ASP A 107 1.23 -3.73 -9.70
C ASP A 107 0.98 -5.25 -9.87
N GLU A 108 1.93 -6.09 -9.44
CA GLU A 108 1.76 -7.55 -9.51
C GLU A 108 0.68 -8.09 -8.58
N ALA A 109 0.46 -7.49 -7.41
CA ALA A 109 -0.63 -7.89 -6.52
C ALA A 109 -2.01 -7.61 -7.16
N VAL A 110 -2.18 -6.46 -7.82
CA VAL A 110 -3.41 -6.13 -8.55
C VAL A 110 -3.60 -7.03 -9.77
N ARG A 111 -2.55 -7.21 -10.59
CA ARG A 111 -2.60 -8.10 -11.76
C ARG A 111 -2.90 -9.55 -11.39
N ARG A 112 -2.36 -10.05 -10.27
CA ARG A 112 -2.66 -11.39 -9.75
C ARG A 112 -4.13 -11.55 -9.35
N LEU A 113 -4.71 -10.55 -8.69
CA LEU A 113 -6.12 -10.55 -8.34
C LEU A 113 -7.00 -10.59 -9.60
N ASP A 114 -6.64 -9.81 -10.61
CA ASP A 114 -7.33 -9.77 -11.90
C ASP A 114 -7.25 -11.11 -12.64
N GLY A 115 -6.02 -11.66 -12.77
CA GLY A 115 -5.77 -12.92 -13.48
C GLY A 115 -6.45 -14.15 -12.87
N ARG A 116 -6.81 -14.13 -11.58
CA ARG A 116 -7.58 -15.20 -10.91
C ARG A 116 -9.10 -14.96 -10.92
N GLY A 117 -9.58 -13.92 -11.60
CA GLY A 117 -11.00 -13.55 -11.66
C GLY A 117 -11.55 -12.94 -10.36
N ALA A 118 -10.68 -12.54 -9.44
CA ALA A 118 -11.09 -11.79 -8.26
C ALA A 118 -11.18 -10.30 -8.59
N LYS A 119 -11.86 -9.52 -7.74
CA LYS A 119 -11.82 -8.06 -7.89
C LYS A 119 -10.37 -7.58 -7.74
N PRO A 120 -9.83 -6.76 -8.67
CA PRO A 120 -8.45 -6.26 -8.64
C PRO A 120 -8.27 -5.17 -7.59
N ARG A 121 -8.62 -5.47 -6.34
CA ARG A 121 -8.65 -4.55 -5.21
C ARG A 121 -8.00 -5.21 -4.00
N ILE A 122 -6.96 -4.61 -3.49
CA ILE A 122 -6.17 -5.12 -2.37
C ILE A 122 -6.89 -4.72 -1.08
N PRO A 123 -7.14 -5.65 -0.15
CA PRO A 123 -7.67 -5.30 1.18
C PRO A 123 -6.70 -4.41 1.93
N VAL A 124 -7.21 -3.48 2.74
CA VAL A 124 -6.38 -2.53 3.48
C VAL A 124 -6.79 -2.46 4.95
N GLU A 125 -5.87 -1.98 5.79
CA GLU A 125 -6.11 -1.75 7.21
C GLU A 125 -5.63 -0.35 7.58
N VAL A 126 -6.51 0.43 8.22
CA VAL A 126 -6.14 1.74 8.76
C VAL A 126 -5.58 1.56 10.17
N VAL A 127 -4.31 1.89 10.35
CA VAL A 127 -3.57 1.65 11.60
C VAL A 127 -3.29 2.98 12.29
N LYS A 128 -3.73 3.13 13.55
CA LYS A 128 -3.40 4.30 14.36
C LYS A 128 -2.05 4.13 15.03
N THR A 129 -1.09 4.95 14.64
CA THR A 129 0.21 5.01 15.30
C THR A 129 0.18 5.97 16.48
N LYS A 130 0.94 5.65 17.54
CA LYS A 130 0.94 6.45 18.78
C LYS A 130 1.46 7.88 18.61
N ARG A 131 2.28 8.14 17.57
CA ARG A 131 3.00 9.41 17.39
C ARG A 131 2.64 10.13 16.08
N ASN A 132 2.25 9.41 15.03
CA ASN A 132 2.18 9.96 13.67
C ASN A 132 0.77 9.81 13.07
N GLY A 133 -0.25 9.76 13.94
CA GLY A 133 -1.64 9.65 13.52
C GLY A 133 -1.97 8.33 12.81
N TYR A 134 -2.90 8.39 11.87
CA TYR A 134 -3.37 7.28 11.07
C TYR A 134 -2.40 6.97 9.93
N ARG A 135 -2.15 5.69 9.72
CA ARG A 135 -1.39 5.11 8.60
C ARG A 135 -2.25 4.09 7.90
N LEU A 136 -1.86 3.71 6.69
CA LEU A 136 -2.55 2.69 5.94
C LEU A 136 -1.61 1.57 5.55
N ASP A 137 -2.01 0.35 5.90
CA ASP A 137 -1.31 -0.88 5.58
C ASP A 137 -2.10 -1.62 4.50
N LEU A 138 -1.48 -1.82 3.34
CA LEU A 138 -1.98 -2.69 2.28
C LEU A 138 -1.75 -4.14 2.69
N LEU A 139 -2.82 -4.94 2.76
CA LEU A 139 -2.76 -6.35 3.18
C LEU A 139 -2.37 -7.25 2.00
N ILE A 140 -1.19 -7.00 1.44
CA ILE A 140 -0.67 -7.67 0.23
C ILE A 140 -0.66 -9.20 0.38
N GLY A 141 -0.38 -9.73 1.57
CA GLY A 141 -0.41 -11.16 1.86
C GLY A 141 -1.78 -11.82 1.60
N ARG A 142 -2.87 -11.06 1.65
CA ARG A 142 -4.23 -11.54 1.34
C ARG A 142 -4.52 -11.66 -0.17
N THR A 143 -3.55 -11.26 -1.01
CA THR A 143 -3.63 -11.38 -2.47
C THR A 143 -2.96 -12.65 -3.01
N LYS A 144 -2.31 -13.44 -2.14
CA LYS A 144 -1.73 -14.74 -2.49
C LYS A 144 -2.76 -15.68 -3.11
#